data_AF-A0A1Q5ZVK9-F1
#
_entry.id   AF-A0A1Q5ZVK9-F1
#
_cell.length_a   1.000
_cell.length_b   1.000
_cell.length_c   1.000
_cell.angle_alpha   90.00
_cell.angle_beta   90.00
_cell.angle_gamma   90.00
#
_symmetry.space_group_name_H-M   'P 1'
#
loop_
_entity.id
_entity.type
_entity.pdbx_description
1 polymer ?
#
loop_
_entity_poly.entity_id
_entity_poly.type
_entity_poly.pdbx_seq_one_letter_code
_entity_poly.pdbx_strand_id
1 'polypeptide(L)'
;METNFFKSIAALQVSGAWSINITNENADTWIVSVLFYNDKVADDARKKVPPLLLRGTTAELDGGFFDAIAQPVQETAALFTNMEAYLKSREQAKLASKMEKDKTEKAGKEKTDKQKKYDDALKKVDELEAEGKFKEAWMKVPNAQEYPDAAEFLQKRKASLSAQFAPDLFNEPKSE
;
A
#
# COMPACT_ATOMS: atom_id res chain seq x y z
N MET A 1 55.57 11.82 -4.34
CA MET A 1 54.65 10.92 -5.06
C MET A 1 53.25 11.25 -4.62
N GLU A 2 52.33 11.50 -5.55
CA GLU A 2 50.92 11.79 -5.24
C GLU A 2 50.18 10.43 -5.11
N THR A 3 49.56 10.16 -3.97
CA THR A 3 48.79 8.93 -3.73
C THR A 3 47.34 9.11 -4.19
N ASN A 4 46.90 8.32 -5.16
CA ASN A 4 45.58 8.49 -5.80
C ASN A 4 44.44 7.69 -5.12
N PHE A 5 44.58 7.34 -3.84
CA PHE A 5 43.68 6.43 -3.14
C PHE A 5 42.19 6.81 -3.25
N PHE A 6 41.83 8.05 -2.89
CA PHE A 6 40.44 8.51 -2.96
C PHE A 6 39.92 8.70 -4.38
N LYS A 7 40.81 9.00 -5.34
CA LYS A 7 40.44 9.05 -6.77
C LYS A 7 40.08 7.64 -7.26
N SER A 8 40.82 6.61 -6.84
CA SER A 8 40.51 5.21 -7.14
C SER A 8 39.19 4.76 -6.51
N ILE A 9 38.91 5.14 -5.25
CA ILE A 9 37.59 4.88 -4.63
C ILE A 9 36.47 5.55 -5.44
N ALA A 10 36.64 6.82 -5.82
CA ALA A 10 35.64 7.54 -6.60
C ALA A 10 35.41 6.92 -7.99
N ALA A 11 36.45 6.36 -8.60
CA ALA A 11 36.37 5.68 -9.91
C ALA A 11 35.52 4.41 -9.87
N LEU A 12 35.31 3.79 -8.70
CA LEU A 12 34.41 2.65 -8.54
C LEU A 12 32.93 3.03 -8.68
N GLN A 13 32.59 4.32 -8.57
CA GLN A 13 31.24 4.87 -8.74
C GLN A 13 30.16 4.21 -7.85
N VAL A 14 30.56 3.69 -6.68
CA VAL A 14 29.65 3.09 -5.71
C VAL A 14 29.26 4.09 -4.61
N SER A 15 28.00 4.03 -4.16
CA SER A 15 27.49 4.86 -3.06
C SER A 15 27.27 4.02 -1.81
N GLY A 16 28.01 4.31 -0.75
CA GLY A 16 27.94 3.59 0.52
C GLY A 16 29.05 3.99 1.48
N ALA A 17 29.08 3.33 2.63
CA ALA A 17 30.08 3.48 3.66
C ALA A 17 31.13 2.36 3.56
N TRP A 18 32.36 2.71 3.95
CA TRP A 18 33.53 1.84 3.87
C TRP A 18 34.13 1.66 5.27
N SER A 19 34.55 0.45 5.58
CA SER A 19 35.42 0.14 6.72
C SER A 19 36.63 -0.62 6.21
N ILE A 20 37.81 -0.05 6.38
CA ILE A 20 39.08 -0.64 5.96
C ILE A 20 39.94 -0.77 7.19
N ASN A 21 40.30 -2.00 7.54
CA ASN A 21 41.21 -2.31 8.65
C ASN A 21 42.50 -2.88 8.07
N ILE A 22 43.63 -2.36 8.53
CA ILE A 22 44.95 -2.75 8.06
C ILE A 22 45.74 -3.26 9.26
N THR A 23 46.22 -4.49 9.17
CA THR A 23 47.01 -5.15 10.22
C THR A 23 48.36 -5.54 9.65
N ASN A 24 49.43 -5.12 10.29
CA ASN A 24 50.76 -5.70 10.06
C ASN A 24 50.82 -7.02 10.82
N GLU A 25 50.92 -8.14 10.10
CA GLU A 25 51.00 -9.46 10.71
C GLU A 25 52.45 -9.80 11.11
N ASN A 26 53.40 -9.43 10.26
CA ASN A 26 54.84 -9.56 10.46
C ASN A 26 55.59 -8.61 9.52
N ALA A 27 56.93 -8.65 9.53
CA ALA A 27 57.79 -7.70 8.81
C ALA A 27 57.41 -7.53 7.32
N ASP A 28 57.01 -8.60 6.65
CA ASP A 28 56.76 -8.60 5.20
C ASP A 28 55.29 -8.82 4.82
N THR A 29 54.40 -9.15 5.78
CA THR A 29 53.01 -9.50 5.49
C THR A 29 52.01 -8.57 6.15
N TRP A 30 51.07 -8.10 5.35
CA TRP A 30 49.97 -7.25 5.77
C TRP A 30 48.64 -7.91 5.44
N ILE A 31 47.65 -7.68 6.30
CA ILE A 31 46.27 -8.12 6.13
C ILE A 31 45.40 -6.87 6.03
N VAL A 32 44.62 -6.76 4.97
CA VAL A 32 43.66 -5.68 4.75
C VAL A 32 42.26 -6.25 4.69
N SER A 33 41.40 -5.82 5.61
CA SER A 33 40.00 -6.17 5.68
C SER A 33 39.16 -5.01 5.16
N VAL A 34 38.39 -5.24 4.10
CA VAL A 34 37.55 -4.23 3.44
C VAL A 34 36.10 -4.65 3.55
N LEU A 35 35.28 -3.80 4.17
CA LEU A 35 33.83 -3.95 4.24
C LEU A 35 33.17 -2.75 3.61
N PHE A 36 32.38 -2.99 2.57
CA PHE A 36 31.50 -2.01 1.95
C PHE A 36 30.05 -2.28 2.37
N TYR A 37 29.32 -1.23 2.79
CA TYR A 37 27.94 -1.36 3.24
C TYR A 37 27.11 -0.11 2.91
N ASN A 38 25.79 -0.23 2.93
CA ASN A 38 24.86 0.88 2.72
C ASN A 38 23.95 1.05 3.93
N ASP A 39 24.00 2.22 4.59
CA ASP A 39 23.21 2.53 5.79
C ASP A 39 21.69 2.59 5.54
N LYS A 40 21.26 2.68 4.28
CA LYS A 40 19.83 2.63 3.91
C LYS A 40 19.24 1.23 4.04
N VAL A 41 20.11 0.22 4.09
CA VAL A 41 19.72 -1.18 4.22
C VAL A 41 19.75 -1.55 5.70
N ALA A 42 18.71 -2.22 6.17
CA ALA A 42 18.54 -2.58 7.58
C ALA A 42 19.79 -3.29 8.15
N ASP A 43 20.10 -3.00 9.41
CA ASP A 43 21.31 -3.43 10.12
C ASP A 43 21.53 -4.96 10.09
N ASP A 44 20.45 -5.73 10.01
CA ASP A 44 20.51 -7.20 9.89
C ASP A 44 21.17 -7.68 8.61
N ALA A 45 20.98 -6.99 7.48
CA ALA A 45 21.61 -7.38 6.23
C ALA A 45 23.07 -6.92 6.14
N ARG A 46 23.41 -5.78 6.75
CA ARG A 46 24.80 -5.32 6.90
C ARG A 46 25.64 -6.37 7.63
N LYS A 47 25.10 -7.00 8.68
CA LYS A 47 25.78 -8.05 9.46
C LYS A 47 25.98 -9.37 8.71
N LYS A 48 25.33 -9.57 7.56
CA LYS A 48 25.44 -10.81 6.77
C LYS A 48 26.49 -10.73 5.68
N VAL A 49 26.92 -9.53 5.30
CA VAL A 49 27.98 -9.35 4.30
C VAL A 49 29.33 -9.52 4.98
N PRO A 50 30.11 -10.57 4.65
CA PRO A 50 31.44 -10.73 5.21
C PRO A 50 32.39 -9.67 4.64
N PRO A 51 33.40 -9.22 5.42
CA PRO A 51 34.46 -8.38 4.90
C PRO A 51 35.34 -9.17 3.92
N LEU A 52 35.84 -8.48 2.89
CA LEU A 52 36.86 -8.99 1.98
C LEU A 52 38.23 -8.91 2.67
N LEU A 53 38.93 -10.05 2.76
CA LEU A 53 40.26 -10.13 3.35
C LEU A 53 41.30 -10.28 2.24
N LEU A 54 42.24 -9.35 2.21
CA LEU A 54 43.42 -9.37 1.33
C LEU A 54 44.66 -9.56 2.20
N ARG A 55 45.63 -10.33 1.71
CA ARG A 55 46.90 -10.57 2.39
C ARG A 55 48.02 -10.52 1.37
N GLY A 56 49.10 -9.83 1.71
CA GLY A 56 50.26 -9.73 0.83
C GLY A 56 51.33 -8.80 1.37
N THR A 57 52.38 -8.63 0.58
CA THR A 57 53.41 -7.61 0.81
C THR A 57 52.87 -6.22 0.51
N THR A 58 53.60 -5.18 0.96
CA THR A 58 53.23 -3.79 0.63
C THR A 58 53.20 -3.56 -0.89
N ALA A 59 54.13 -4.12 -1.65
CA ALA A 59 54.19 -3.97 -3.10
C ALA A 59 52.98 -4.61 -3.81
N GLU A 60 52.57 -5.81 -3.40
CA GLU A 60 51.39 -6.49 -3.96
C GLU A 60 50.10 -5.75 -3.63
N LEU A 61 49.97 -5.26 -2.40
CA LEU A 61 48.80 -4.49 -1.98
C LEU A 61 48.74 -3.13 -2.67
N ASP A 62 49.85 -2.39 -2.74
CA ASP A 62 49.88 -1.08 -3.40
C ASP A 62 49.52 -1.17 -4.90
N GLY A 63 49.97 -2.23 -5.58
CA GLY A 63 49.70 -2.44 -7.00
C GLY A 63 48.34 -3.08 -7.30
N GLY A 64 47.90 -4.03 -6.46
CA GLY A 64 46.75 -4.90 -6.77
C GLY A 64 45.51 -4.66 -5.92
N PHE A 65 45.57 -3.81 -4.88
CA PHE A 65 44.45 -3.62 -3.95
C PHE A 65 43.16 -3.21 -4.65
N PHE A 66 43.20 -2.16 -5.48
CA PHE A 66 41.98 -1.66 -6.14
C PHE A 66 41.42 -2.63 -7.16
N ASP A 67 42.27 -3.35 -7.89
CA ASP A 67 41.85 -4.38 -8.83
C ASP A 67 41.16 -5.54 -8.10
N ALA A 68 41.68 -5.94 -6.93
CA ALA A 68 41.13 -7.01 -6.12
C ALA A 68 39.77 -6.65 -5.47
N ILE A 69 39.58 -5.40 -5.06
CA ILE A 69 38.33 -4.97 -4.40
C ILE A 69 37.25 -4.47 -5.36
N ALA A 70 37.59 -4.08 -6.59
CA ALA A 70 36.67 -3.40 -7.51
C ALA A 70 35.40 -4.23 -7.77
N GLN A 71 35.56 -5.47 -8.23
CA GLN A 71 34.44 -6.35 -8.54
C GLN A 71 33.62 -6.73 -7.29
N PRO A 72 34.22 -7.23 -6.19
CA PRO A 72 33.46 -7.58 -4.99
C PRO A 72 32.65 -6.41 -4.41
N VAL A 73 33.21 -5.19 -4.45
CA VAL A 73 32.51 -3.99 -3.98
C VAL A 73 31.35 -3.63 -4.90
N GLN A 74 31.52 -3.70 -6.22
CA GLN A 74 30.45 -3.45 -7.18
C GLN A 74 29.30 -4.44 -7.02
N GLU A 75 29.59 -5.73 -6.87
CA GLU A 75 28.58 -6.76 -6.61
C GLU A 75 27.84 -6.52 -5.30
N THR A 76 28.57 -6.16 -4.24
CA THR A 76 27.98 -5.82 -2.94
C THR A 76 27.10 -4.57 -3.04
N ALA A 77 27.52 -3.55 -3.77
CA ALA A 77 26.72 -2.35 -4.02
C ALA A 77 25.41 -2.67 -4.76
N ALA A 78 25.50 -3.46 -5.84
CA ALA A 78 24.35 -3.90 -6.60
C ALA A 78 23.36 -4.70 -5.74
N LEU A 79 23.87 -5.59 -4.87
CA LEU A 79 23.06 -6.35 -3.93
C LEU A 79 22.26 -5.43 -3.00
N PHE A 80 22.90 -4.40 -2.43
CA PHE A 80 22.23 -3.45 -1.54
C PHE A 80 21.18 -2.61 -2.28
N THR A 81 21.47 -2.14 -3.49
CA THR A 81 20.50 -1.40 -4.32
C THR A 81 19.27 -2.25 -4.64
N ASN A 82 19.47 -3.52 -5.02
CA ASN A 82 18.38 -4.44 -5.32
C ASN A 82 17.52 -4.73 -4.09
N MET A 83 18.15 -4.87 -2.92
CA MET A 83 17.42 -5.10 -1.68
C MET A 83 16.64 -3.87 -1.23
N GLU A 84 17.19 -2.66 -1.37
CA GLU A 84 16.45 -1.41 -1.10
C GLU A 84 15.21 -1.31 -2.00
N ALA A 85 15.37 -1.59 -3.30
CA ALA A 85 14.26 -1.58 -4.26
C ALA A 85 13.18 -2.63 -3.91
N TYR A 86 13.59 -3.84 -3.55
CA TYR A 86 12.68 -4.90 -3.12
C TYR A 86 11.93 -4.56 -1.83
N LEU A 87 12.61 -4.00 -0.83
CA LEU A 87 11.97 -3.59 0.42
C LEU A 87 10.94 -2.48 0.17
N LYS A 88 11.27 -1.48 -0.65
CA LYS A 88 10.33 -0.41 -1.04
C LYS A 88 9.12 -0.96 -1.78
N SER A 89 9.31 -1.83 -2.78
CA SER A 89 8.20 -2.40 -3.54
C SER A 89 7.31 -3.31 -2.68
N ARG A 90 7.91 -4.06 -1.75
CA ARG A 90 7.18 -4.89 -0.79
C ARG A 90 6.32 -4.06 0.16
N GLU A 91 6.83 -2.96 0.70
CA GLU A 91 6.04 -2.07 1.56
C GLU A 91 4.91 -1.40 0.78
N GLN A 92 5.16 -0.93 -0.45
CA GLN A 92 4.11 -0.42 -1.33
C GLN A 92 3.01 -1.46 -1.60
N ALA A 93 3.38 -2.71 -1.88
CA ALA A 93 2.44 -3.80 -2.10
C ALA A 93 1.60 -4.12 -0.84
N LYS A 94 2.20 -4.06 0.36
CA LYS A 94 1.47 -4.21 1.63
C LYS A 94 0.48 -3.06 1.86
N LEU A 95 0.90 -1.82 1.60
CA LEU A 95 0.03 -0.65 1.70
C LEU A 95 -1.15 -0.75 0.73
N ALA A 96 -0.90 -1.09 -0.53
CA ALA A 96 -1.95 -1.32 -1.52
C ALA A 96 -2.91 -2.42 -1.09
N SER A 97 -2.39 -3.54 -0.57
CA SER A 97 -3.22 -4.65 -0.07
C SER A 97 -4.09 -4.26 1.12
N LYS A 98 -3.58 -3.44 2.06
CA LYS A 98 -4.37 -2.92 3.18
C LYS A 98 -5.46 -1.96 2.69
N MET A 99 -5.11 -1.03 1.80
CA MET A 99 -6.07 -0.08 1.23
C MET A 99 -7.20 -0.78 0.45
N GLU A 100 -6.89 -1.86 -0.26
CA GLU A 100 -7.91 -2.65 -0.98
C GLU A 100 -8.82 -3.43 -0.02
N LYS A 101 -8.26 -4.01 1.05
CA LYS A 101 -9.05 -4.63 2.12
C LYS A 101 -9.97 -3.62 2.83
N ASP A 102 -9.46 -2.43 3.15
CA ASP A 102 -10.27 -1.39 3.80
C ASP A 102 -11.39 -0.86 2.88
N LYS A 103 -11.12 -0.73 1.58
CA LYS A 103 -12.13 -0.34 0.58
C LYS A 103 -13.22 -1.39 0.43
N THR A 104 -12.84 -2.67 0.32
CA THR A 104 -13.78 -3.78 0.19
C THR A 104 -14.64 -3.97 1.45
N GLU A 105 -14.06 -3.81 2.65
CA GLU A 105 -14.82 -3.86 3.91
C GLU A 105 -15.77 -2.68 4.08
N LYS A 106 -15.37 -1.45 3.73
CA LYS A 106 -16.27 -0.28 3.77
C LYS A 106 -17.40 -0.41 2.75
N ALA A 107 -17.10 -0.84 1.53
CA ALA A 107 -18.13 -1.07 0.51
C ALA A 107 -19.10 -2.20 0.90
N GLY A 108 -18.63 -3.25 1.57
CA GLY A 108 -19.46 -4.33 2.09
C GLY A 108 -20.40 -3.89 3.23
N LYS A 109 -19.90 -3.07 4.17
CA LYS A 109 -20.70 -2.50 5.26
C LYS A 109 -21.78 -1.53 4.75
N GLU A 110 -21.42 -0.64 3.83
CA GLU A 110 -22.39 0.32 3.25
C GLU A 110 -23.51 -0.37 2.45
N LYS A 111 -23.20 -1.45 1.72
CA LYS A 111 -24.23 -2.25 1.03
C LYS A 111 -25.16 -2.96 2.01
N THR A 112 -24.61 -3.52 3.09
CA THR A 112 -25.38 -4.25 4.11
C THR A 112 -26.31 -3.31 4.90
N ASP A 113 -25.87 -2.11 5.26
CA ASP A 113 -26.68 -1.16 6.03
C ASP A 113 -27.79 -0.52 5.18
N LYS A 114 -27.52 -0.23 3.90
CA LYS A 114 -28.56 0.25 2.96
C LYS A 114 -29.64 -0.82 2.75
N GLN A 115 -29.24 -2.08 2.57
CA GLN A 115 -30.19 -3.17 2.38
C GLN A 115 -31.07 -3.43 3.62
N LYS A 116 -30.50 -3.41 4.82
CA LYS A 116 -31.28 -3.54 6.08
C LYS A 116 -32.30 -2.42 6.26
N LYS A 117 -31.90 -1.16 6.00
CA LYS A 117 -32.81 0.00 6.08
C LYS A 117 -33.95 -0.10 5.06
N TYR A 118 -33.68 -0.60 3.87
CA TYR A 118 -34.68 -0.86 2.84
C TYR A 118 -35.68 -1.93 3.29
N ASP A 119 -35.20 -3.06 3.77
CA ASP A 119 -36.04 -4.18 4.21
C ASP A 119 -36.92 -3.80 5.42
N ASP A 120 -36.37 -3.09 6.40
CA ASP A 120 -37.12 -2.63 7.58
C ASP A 120 -38.18 -1.59 7.21
N ALA A 121 -37.87 -0.68 6.28
CA ALA A 121 -38.82 0.31 5.81
C ALA A 121 -39.97 -0.34 5.02
N LEU A 122 -39.70 -1.34 4.19
CA LEU A 122 -40.73 -2.09 3.48
C LEU A 122 -41.65 -2.86 4.43
N LYS A 123 -41.09 -3.57 5.43
CA LYS A 123 -41.91 -4.24 6.45
C LYS A 123 -42.86 -3.27 7.14
N LYS A 124 -42.35 -2.08 7.50
CA LYS A 124 -43.16 -1.06 8.15
C LYS A 124 -44.28 -0.51 7.24
N VAL A 125 -44.02 -0.41 5.94
CA VAL A 125 -45.04 -0.05 4.94
C VAL A 125 -46.12 -1.13 4.89
N ASP A 126 -45.73 -2.41 4.86
CA ASP A 126 -46.64 -3.55 4.78
C ASP A 126 -47.51 -3.66 6.05
N GLU A 127 -46.93 -3.45 7.24
CA GLU A 127 -47.64 -3.39 8.52
C GLU A 127 -48.69 -2.26 8.54
N LEU A 128 -48.29 -1.05 8.14
CA LEU A 128 -49.20 0.11 8.09
C LEU A 128 -50.30 -0.05 7.04
N GLU A 129 -50.02 -0.75 5.93
CA GLU A 129 -51.03 -1.11 4.93
C GLU A 129 -52.03 -2.12 5.50
N ALA A 130 -51.56 -3.16 6.22
CA ALA A 130 -52.42 -4.15 6.87
C ALA A 130 -53.29 -3.54 7.99
N GLU A 131 -52.80 -2.51 8.68
CA GLU A 131 -53.56 -1.70 9.64
C GLU A 131 -54.52 -0.69 8.98
N GLY A 132 -54.55 -0.59 7.65
CA GLY A 132 -55.40 0.35 6.91
C GLY A 132 -54.92 1.81 6.96
N LYS A 133 -53.71 2.08 7.46
CA LYS A 133 -53.10 3.42 7.57
C LYS A 133 -52.31 3.77 6.30
N PHE A 134 -52.98 3.75 5.16
CA PHE A 134 -52.34 3.90 3.84
C PHE A 134 -51.55 5.21 3.66
N LYS A 135 -51.98 6.32 4.28
CA LYS A 135 -51.29 7.61 4.26
C LYS A 135 -49.94 7.57 5.00
N GLU A 136 -49.89 6.87 6.14
CA GLU A 136 -48.66 6.68 6.92
C GLU A 136 -47.73 5.69 6.23
N ALA A 137 -48.28 4.60 5.67
CA ALA A 137 -47.55 3.63 4.86
C ALA A 137 -46.84 4.34 3.70
N TRP A 138 -47.52 5.20 2.96
CA TRP A 138 -46.96 5.96 1.83
C TRP A 138 -45.76 6.84 2.24
N MET A 139 -45.83 7.52 3.39
CA MET A 139 -44.72 8.33 3.92
C MET A 139 -43.51 7.50 4.34
N LYS A 140 -43.71 6.23 4.68
CA LYS A 140 -42.63 5.31 5.08
C LYS A 140 -42.00 4.57 3.90
N VAL A 141 -42.56 4.65 2.70
CA VAL A 141 -41.95 4.03 1.52
C VAL A 141 -40.62 4.71 1.19
N PRO A 142 -39.51 3.95 1.11
CA PRO A 142 -38.20 4.46 0.72
C PRO A 142 -38.22 5.26 -0.59
N ASN A 143 -37.31 6.22 -0.74
CA ASN A 143 -37.21 7.01 -1.96
C ASN A 143 -36.55 6.19 -3.08
N ALA A 144 -37.18 6.17 -4.26
CA ALA A 144 -36.65 5.52 -5.45
C ALA A 144 -35.28 6.08 -5.89
N GLN A 145 -34.96 7.33 -5.54
CA GLN A 145 -33.65 7.94 -5.80
C GLN A 145 -32.53 7.37 -4.91
N GLU A 146 -32.87 6.87 -3.72
CA GLU A 146 -31.90 6.27 -2.78
C GLU A 146 -31.65 4.78 -3.08
N TYR A 147 -32.59 4.13 -3.77
CA TYR A 147 -32.53 2.72 -4.16
C TYR A 147 -32.83 2.55 -5.65
N PRO A 148 -31.87 2.88 -6.54
CA PRO A 148 -32.06 2.81 -7.99
C PRO A 148 -32.47 1.42 -8.47
N ASP A 149 -31.90 0.37 -7.85
CA ASP A 149 -32.14 -1.03 -8.18
C ASP A 149 -33.58 -1.49 -7.88
N ALA A 150 -34.29 -0.80 -6.98
CA ALA A 150 -35.67 -1.08 -6.59
C ALA A 150 -36.63 0.07 -6.93
N ALA A 151 -36.19 1.04 -7.74
CA ALA A 151 -36.90 2.26 -8.03
C ALA A 151 -38.30 2.00 -8.63
N GLU A 152 -38.41 1.09 -9.59
CA GLU A 152 -39.69 0.74 -10.22
C GLU A 152 -40.68 0.12 -9.21
N PHE A 153 -40.20 -0.76 -8.33
CA PHE A 153 -41.02 -1.38 -7.29
C PHE A 153 -41.51 -0.34 -6.28
N LEU A 154 -40.63 0.54 -5.80
CA LEU A 154 -40.97 1.60 -4.85
C LEU A 154 -41.97 2.60 -5.44
N GLN A 155 -41.82 2.98 -6.71
CA GLN A 155 -42.75 3.87 -7.40
C GLN A 155 -44.13 3.22 -7.54
N LYS A 156 -44.18 1.95 -7.95
CA LYS A 156 -45.43 1.19 -8.03
C LYS A 156 -46.10 1.07 -6.66
N ARG A 157 -45.33 0.78 -5.61
CA ARG A 157 -45.82 0.69 -4.23
C ARG A 157 -46.41 2.03 -3.75
N LYS A 158 -45.71 3.14 -3.99
CA LYS A 158 -46.22 4.50 -3.68
C LYS A 158 -47.50 4.82 -4.46
N ALA A 159 -47.55 4.51 -5.75
CA ALA A 159 -48.73 4.74 -6.57
C ALA A 159 -49.94 3.93 -6.06
N SER A 160 -49.76 2.63 -5.78
CA SER A 160 -50.81 1.77 -5.23
C SER A 160 -51.31 2.23 -3.86
N LEU A 161 -50.42 2.65 -2.96
CA LEU A 161 -50.82 3.17 -1.66
C LEU A 161 -51.56 4.50 -1.81
N SER A 162 -51.07 5.42 -2.66
CA SER A 162 -51.73 6.70 -2.89
C SER A 162 -53.15 6.53 -3.45
N ALA A 163 -53.37 5.58 -4.34
CA ALA A 163 -54.71 5.31 -4.89
C ALA A 163 -55.73 4.87 -3.82
N GLN A 164 -55.29 4.28 -2.70
CA GLN A 164 -56.17 3.81 -1.63
C GLN A 164 -56.65 4.94 -0.68
N PHE A 165 -55.98 6.10 -0.67
CA PHE A 165 -56.40 7.26 0.15
C PHE A 165 -56.54 8.57 -0.62
N ALA A 166 -56.27 8.57 -1.92
CA ALA A 166 -56.44 9.72 -2.81
C ALA A 166 -57.67 9.68 -3.75
N PRO A 167 -58.86 9.13 -3.39
CA PRO A 167 -60.05 9.45 -4.19
C PRO A 167 -60.41 10.94 -4.23
N ASP A 168 -59.78 11.81 -3.43
CA ASP A 168 -60.24 13.20 -3.24
C ASP A 168 -59.15 14.28 -3.08
N LEU A 169 -57.97 14.09 -3.71
CA LEU A 169 -56.89 15.10 -3.65
C LEU A 169 -56.59 15.81 -4.99
N PHE A 170 -57.28 15.45 -6.07
CA PHE A 170 -57.15 16.10 -7.38
C PHE A 170 -58.50 16.41 -8.08
N ASN A 171 -59.62 16.20 -7.40
CA ASN A 171 -60.91 16.65 -7.90
C ASN A 171 -61.20 18.04 -7.32
N GLU A 172 -60.54 19.07 -7.87
CA GLU A 172 -61.06 20.43 -7.74
C GLU A 172 -62.35 20.52 -8.57
N PRO A 173 -63.52 20.88 -8.00
CA PRO A 173 -64.55 21.46 -8.83
C PRO A 173 -64.08 22.85 -9.26
N LYS A 174 -63.62 22.94 -10.51
CA LYS A 174 -63.72 24.21 -11.25
C LYS A 174 -65.20 24.50 -11.44
N SER A 175 -65.71 25.51 -10.76
CA SER A 175 -66.90 26.24 -11.20
C SER A 175 -66.93 27.61 -10.54
N GLU A 176 -67.18 28.59 -11.40
CA GLU A 176 -67.32 30.05 -11.26
C GLU A 176 -67.97 30.58 -9.98
#